data_AF-A0A6B8RKB2-F1
#
_entry.id   AF-A0A6B8RKB2-F1
#
_cell.length_a   1.000
_cell.length_b   1.000
_cell.length_c   1.000
_cell.angle_alpha   90.00
_cell.angle_beta   90.00
_cell.angle_gamma   90.00
#
_symmetry.space_group_name_H-M   'P 1'
#
loop_
_entity.id
_entity.type
_entity.pdbx_description
1 polymer ?
#
loop_
_entity_poly.entity_id
_entity_poly.type
_entity_poly.pdbx_seq_one_letter_code
_entity_poly.pdbx_strand_id
1 'polypeptide(L)'
;MKKQPSRIQVPFGFEIDNKQKGLHGCMWAYGSFEAFTLEQLQRIMDLAHRMEMKKLVLYPLHEETLKRVGETAVAFYRRADGLEELLEQMDITVDTVIERWEGRRKKYTPMDTSFRFLEEKFKGPYFVYVTLDMANKLAAFNDFDIWIKKLRLCVDMTSATTSKLHPKLESTTHRWDAVT
;
A
#
# COMPACT_ATOMS: atom_id res chain seq x y z
N MET A 1 35.52 -36.64 25.37
CA MET A 1 35.97 -35.85 24.19
C MET A 1 34.78 -35.10 23.62
N LYS A 2 34.96 -33.80 23.35
CA LYS A 2 33.92 -32.84 22.98
C LYS A 2 33.46 -33.06 21.52
N LYS A 3 32.14 -33.13 21.26
CA LYS A 3 31.57 -33.09 19.90
C LYS A 3 31.65 -31.65 19.39
N GLN A 4 32.37 -31.41 18.30
CA GLN A 4 32.27 -30.17 17.52
C GLN A 4 30.92 -30.12 16.81
N PRO A 5 30.23 -28.96 16.75
CA PRO A 5 29.09 -28.80 15.86
C PRO A 5 29.58 -28.61 14.41
N SER A 6 28.96 -29.35 13.50
CA SER A 6 29.17 -29.25 12.06
C SER A 6 28.78 -27.86 11.55
N ARG A 7 29.69 -27.22 10.81
CA ARG A 7 29.39 -26.06 9.96
C ARG A 7 28.39 -26.51 8.89
N ILE A 8 27.18 -25.96 8.90
CA ILE A 8 26.27 -26.07 7.76
C ILE A 8 26.79 -25.08 6.71
N GLN A 9 27.38 -25.62 5.64
CA GLN A 9 27.82 -24.88 4.46
C GLN A 9 26.68 -24.94 3.45
N VAL A 10 25.97 -23.83 3.25
CA VAL A 10 24.94 -23.74 2.21
C VAL A 10 25.60 -23.73 0.83
N PRO A 11 25.22 -24.60 -0.12
CA PRO A 11 25.81 -24.65 -1.45
C PRO A 11 25.43 -23.40 -2.27
N PHE A 12 26.42 -22.86 -2.97
CA PHE A 12 26.26 -21.77 -3.94
C PHE A 12 25.49 -22.32 -5.16
N GLY A 13 24.22 -21.95 -5.29
CA GLY A 13 23.35 -22.44 -6.37
C GLY A 13 21.86 -22.39 -6.03
N PHE A 14 21.41 -21.45 -5.19
CA PHE A 14 19.98 -21.22 -5.00
C PHE A 14 19.46 -20.40 -6.19
N GLU A 15 19.17 -21.06 -7.30
CA GLU A 15 18.26 -20.48 -8.29
C GLU A 15 16.91 -20.33 -7.59
N ILE A 16 16.51 -19.09 -7.30
CA ILE A 16 15.15 -18.79 -6.91
C ILE A 16 14.30 -19.30 -8.07
N ASP A 17 13.57 -20.38 -7.84
CA ASP A 17 12.64 -20.96 -8.80
C ASP A 17 11.73 -19.81 -9.28
N ASN A 18 11.99 -19.29 -10.49
CA ASN A 18 11.18 -18.29 -11.19
C ASN A 18 9.84 -18.90 -11.66
N LYS A 19 9.29 -19.84 -10.88
CA LYS A 19 8.08 -20.62 -11.10
C LYS A 19 6.90 -20.15 -10.24
N GLN A 20 6.86 -18.88 -9.85
CA GLN A 20 5.60 -18.21 -9.51
C GLN A 20 5.14 -17.37 -10.69
N LYS A 21 4.91 -17.99 -11.86
CA LYS A 21 4.24 -17.34 -13.01
C LYS A 21 2.74 -17.31 -12.78
N GLY A 22 2.31 -16.53 -11.81
CA GLY A 22 0.90 -16.31 -11.52
C GLY A 22 0.78 -15.02 -10.75
N LEU A 23 -0.31 -14.30 -11.00
CA LEU A 23 -0.61 -13.02 -10.38
C LEU A 23 -0.14 -12.97 -8.90
N HIS A 24 0.56 -11.93 -8.50
CA HIS A 24 1.23 -11.80 -7.21
C HIS A 24 0.40 -10.96 -6.22
N GLY A 25 0.13 -11.51 -5.02
CA GLY A 25 -0.26 -10.71 -3.85
C GLY A 25 -1.48 -9.79 -3.98
N CYS A 26 -1.52 -8.79 -3.10
CA CYS A 26 -2.58 -7.79 -3.00
C CYS A 26 -1.98 -6.40 -2.81
N MET A 27 -2.41 -5.45 -3.63
CA MET A 27 -2.03 -4.04 -3.52
C MET A 27 -3.12 -3.24 -2.83
N TRP A 28 -2.75 -2.47 -1.80
CA TRP A 28 -3.65 -1.55 -1.11
C TRP A 28 -3.29 -0.12 -1.51
N ALA A 29 -4.11 0.52 -2.34
CA ALA A 29 -4.01 1.96 -2.56
C ALA A 29 -4.61 2.68 -1.36
N TYR A 30 -3.77 3.28 -0.53
CA TYR A 30 -4.12 3.80 0.78
C TYR A 30 -4.00 5.32 0.79
N GLY A 31 -5.10 6.05 1.01
CA GLY A 31 -5.04 7.51 1.01
C GLY A 31 -6.38 8.22 1.09
N SER A 32 -6.33 9.54 0.92
CA SER A 32 -7.55 10.36 0.94
C SER A 32 -8.44 10.11 -0.27
N PHE A 33 -7.87 9.97 -1.47
CA PHE A 33 -8.63 10.04 -2.74
C PHE A 33 -9.45 11.34 -2.86
N GLU A 34 -8.98 12.42 -2.23
CA GLU A 34 -9.56 13.74 -2.39
C GLU A 34 -9.27 14.26 -3.80
N ALA A 35 -10.30 14.73 -4.51
CA ALA A 35 -10.21 15.21 -5.89
C ALA A 35 -9.46 14.25 -6.84
N PHE A 36 -9.63 12.94 -6.63
CA PHE A 36 -8.93 11.91 -7.38
C PHE A 36 -9.41 11.89 -8.85
N THR A 37 -8.47 11.72 -9.77
CA THR A 37 -8.74 11.77 -11.21
C THR A 37 -8.67 10.40 -11.86
N LEU A 38 -9.29 10.28 -13.05
CA LEU A 38 -9.22 9.08 -13.88
C LEU A 38 -7.77 8.69 -14.21
N GLU A 39 -6.93 9.67 -14.54
CA GLU A 39 -5.50 9.46 -14.85
C GLU A 39 -4.73 8.90 -13.64
N GLN A 40 -4.98 9.44 -12.44
CA GLN A 40 -4.37 8.91 -11.21
C GLN A 40 -4.81 7.48 -10.95
N LEU A 41 -6.09 7.15 -11.14
CA LEU A 41 -6.59 5.79 -10.95
C LEU A 41 -6.03 4.82 -12.00
N GLN A 42 -5.93 5.26 -13.26
CA GLN A 42 -5.32 4.48 -14.34
C GLN A 42 -3.87 4.14 -14.03
N ARG A 43 -3.08 5.09 -13.50
CA ARG A 43 -1.68 4.82 -13.11
C ARG A 43 -1.55 3.75 -12.03
N ILE A 44 -2.46 3.75 -11.04
CA ILE A 44 -2.50 2.70 -10.01
C ILE A 44 -2.89 1.36 -10.64
N MET A 45 -3.91 1.34 -11.49
CA MET A 45 -4.37 0.14 -12.20
C MET A 45 -3.25 -0.46 -13.06
N ASP A 46 -2.57 0.37 -13.85
CA ASP A 46 -1.47 -0.05 -14.72
C ASP A 46 -0.28 -0.56 -13.89
N LEU A 47 0.03 0.09 -12.77
CA LEU A 47 1.07 -0.38 -11.86
C LEU A 47 0.70 -1.75 -11.28
N ALA A 48 -0.53 -1.90 -10.78
CA ALA A 48 -1.02 -3.17 -10.25
C ALA A 48 -0.97 -4.26 -11.32
N HIS A 49 -1.37 -3.96 -12.56
CA HIS A 49 -1.30 -4.88 -13.69
C HIS A 49 0.14 -5.27 -14.04
N ARG A 50 1.06 -4.30 -14.14
CA ARG A 50 2.49 -4.55 -14.43
C ARG A 50 3.19 -5.36 -13.34
N MET A 51 2.79 -5.18 -12.09
CA MET A 51 3.26 -6.00 -10.97
C MET A 51 2.49 -7.32 -10.84
N GLU A 52 1.63 -7.62 -11.83
CA GLU A 52 0.79 -8.80 -11.92
C GLU A 52 -0.09 -9.01 -10.68
N MET A 53 -0.63 -7.95 -10.07
CA MET A 53 -1.36 -8.07 -8.80
C MET A 53 -2.59 -8.97 -8.91
N LYS A 54 -2.84 -9.85 -7.92
CA LYS A 54 -4.13 -10.61 -7.89
C LYS A 54 -5.31 -9.71 -7.59
N LYS A 55 -5.08 -8.67 -6.80
CA LYS A 55 -6.13 -7.78 -6.30
C LYS A 55 -5.60 -6.38 -6.06
N LEU A 56 -6.39 -5.39 -6.46
CA LEU A 56 -6.21 -3.99 -6.12
C LEU A 56 -7.32 -3.57 -5.14
N VAL A 57 -6.94 -3.08 -3.97
CA VAL A 57 -7.86 -2.61 -2.93
C VAL A 57 -7.69 -1.11 -2.82
N LEU A 58 -8.71 -0.36 -3.22
CA LEU A 58 -8.78 1.08 -2.97
C LEU A 58 -9.30 1.29 -1.55
N TYR A 59 -8.47 1.83 -0.66
CA TYR A 59 -8.77 2.02 0.75
C TYR A 59 -8.83 3.51 1.09
N PRO A 60 -9.99 4.18 0.86
CA PRO A 60 -10.17 5.56 1.25
C PRO A 60 -10.16 5.71 2.77
N LEU A 61 -9.44 6.70 3.28
CA LEU A 61 -9.40 7.01 4.72
C LEU A 61 -10.63 7.81 5.15
N HIS A 62 -11.06 7.65 6.40
CA HIS A 62 -12.12 8.47 6.98
C HIS A 62 -11.57 9.87 7.35
N GLU A 63 -12.45 10.89 7.40
CA GLU A 63 -12.05 12.29 7.66
C GLU A 63 -11.34 12.44 9.01
N GLU A 64 -11.84 11.76 10.04
CA GLU A 64 -11.20 11.76 11.37
C GLU A 64 -9.77 11.20 11.35
N THR A 65 -9.47 10.27 10.43
CA THR A 65 -8.12 9.76 10.21
C THR A 65 -7.27 10.74 9.44
N LEU A 66 -7.81 11.31 8.36
CA LEU A 66 -7.13 12.35 7.58
C LEU A 66 -6.77 13.55 8.46
N LYS A 67 -7.70 14.01 9.30
CA LYS A 67 -7.48 15.09 10.27
C LYS A 67 -6.33 14.78 11.23
N ARG A 68 -6.19 13.53 11.66
CA ARG A 68 -5.11 13.11 12.57
C ARG A 68 -3.74 13.15 11.90
N VAL A 69 -3.69 12.93 10.59
CA VAL A 69 -2.45 13.01 9.77
C VAL A 69 -2.25 14.38 9.11
N GLY A 70 -3.06 15.38 9.48
CA GLY A 70 -2.92 16.76 8.99
C GLY A 70 -3.50 16.99 7.59
N GLU A 71 -4.41 16.14 7.12
CA GLU A 71 -5.13 16.29 5.86
C GLU A 71 -6.62 16.59 6.10
N THR A 72 -7.24 17.23 5.11
CA THR A 72 -8.68 17.44 5.07
C THR A 72 -9.22 16.92 3.74
N ALA A 73 -10.43 16.40 3.76
CA ALA A 73 -11.11 15.87 2.58
C ALA A 73 -12.62 16.09 2.69
N VAL A 74 -13.33 15.99 1.58
CA VAL A 74 -14.80 15.90 1.59
C VAL A 74 -15.25 14.58 2.22
N ALA A 75 -16.53 14.50 2.54
CA ALA A 75 -17.12 13.34 3.21
C ALA A 75 -16.84 12.01 2.50
N PHE A 76 -16.64 10.96 3.29
CA PHE A 76 -16.12 9.67 2.88
C PHE A 76 -16.92 9.07 1.75
N TYR A 77 -18.25 9.12 1.88
CA TYR A 77 -19.14 8.55 0.90
C TYR A 77 -18.95 9.21 -0.46
N ARG A 78 -18.76 10.54 -0.53
CA ARG A 78 -18.54 11.23 -1.81
C ARG A 78 -17.26 10.77 -2.51
N ARG A 79 -16.18 10.54 -1.76
CA ARG A 79 -14.91 10.06 -2.32
C ARG A 79 -15.02 8.61 -2.76
N ALA A 80 -15.66 7.77 -1.96
CA ALA A 80 -15.86 6.37 -2.31
C ALA A 80 -16.80 6.20 -3.51
N ASP A 81 -17.86 7.00 -3.61
CA ASP A 81 -18.79 7.00 -4.75
C ASP A 81 -18.09 7.58 -6.00
N GLY A 82 -17.28 8.64 -5.84
CA GLY A 82 -16.43 9.14 -6.94
C GLY A 82 -15.42 8.10 -7.45
N LEU A 83 -14.88 7.24 -6.58
CA LEU A 83 -14.05 6.11 -7.03
C LEU A 83 -14.86 5.07 -7.83
N GLU A 84 -16.11 4.83 -7.47
CA GLU A 84 -17.00 3.95 -8.27
C GLU A 84 -17.24 4.54 -9.65
N GLU A 85 -17.59 5.83 -9.73
CA GLU A 85 -17.78 6.55 -10.99
C GLU A 85 -16.53 6.54 -11.88
N LEU A 86 -15.33 6.62 -11.29
CA LEU A 86 -14.08 6.51 -12.05
C LEU A 86 -13.83 5.08 -12.54
N LEU A 87 -14.08 4.05 -11.72
CA LEU A 87 -13.91 2.65 -12.12
C LEU A 87 -14.86 2.28 -13.26
N GLU A 88 -16.08 2.83 -13.29
CA GLU A 88 -17.04 2.63 -14.38
C GLU A 88 -16.55 3.18 -15.73
N GLN A 89 -15.61 4.13 -15.73
CA GLN A 89 -15.03 4.73 -16.94
C GLN A 89 -13.77 4.00 -17.43
N MET A 90 -13.28 2.99 -16.70
CA MET A 90 -12.02 2.31 -16.96
C MET A 90 -12.22 0.89 -17.48
N ASP A 91 -11.27 0.42 -18.27
CA ASP A 91 -11.11 -1.01 -18.50
C ASP A 91 -10.38 -1.63 -17.31
N ILE A 92 -11.07 -2.48 -16.55
CA ILE A 92 -10.57 -3.04 -15.30
C ILE A 92 -9.70 -4.26 -15.61
N THR A 93 -8.38 -4.09 -15.47
CA THR A 93 -7.38 -5.12 -15.81
C THR A 93 -6.90 -5.94 -14.60
N VAL A 94 -7.31 -5.56 -13.38
CA VAL A 94 -7.01 -6.23 -12.11
C VAL A 94 -8.29 -6.34 -11.28
N ASP A 95 -8.52 -7.46 -10.60
CA ASP A 95 -9.65 -7.63 -9.66
C ASP A 95 -9.60 -6.51 -8.60
N THR A 96 -10.52 -5.56 -8.68
CA THR A 96 -10.46 -4.29 -7.94
C THR A 96 -11.67 -4.15 -7.02
N VAL A 97 -11.44 -3.65 -5.80
CA VAL A 97 -12.50 -3.37 -4.83
C VAL A 97 -12.24 -2.07 -4.08
N ILE A 98 -13.31 -1.32 -3.81
CA ILE A 98 -13.28 -0.20 -2.85
C ILE A 98 -13.62 -0.72 -1.46
N GLU A 99 -12.66 -0.64 -0.55
CA GLU A 99 -12.82 -1.10 0.82
C GLU A 99 -13.44 -0.02 1.70
N ARG A 100 -14.73 -0.20 2.04
CA ARG A 100 -15.52 0.79 2.78
C ARG A 100 -15.54 0.60 4.30
N TRP A 101 -14.71 -0.29 4.85
CA TRP A 101 -14.71 -0.60 6.30
C TRP A 101 -14.47 0.62 7.18
N GLU A 102 -13.52 1.48 6.84
CA GLU A 102 -13.21 2.64 7.68
C GLU A 102 -14.38 3.62 7.79
N GLY A 103 -15.10 3.83 6.67
CA GLY A 103 -16.31 4.66 6.63
C GLY A 103 -17.42 4.21 7.59
N ARG A 104 -17.48 2.91 7.91
CA ARG A 104 -18.46 2.37 8.88
C ARG A 104 -18.07 2.66 10.33
N ARG A 105 -16.80 2.93 10.62
CA ARG A 105 -16.30 3.20 11.98
C ARG A 105 -16.64 4.62 12.45
N LYS A 106 -16.71 5.58 11.53
CA LYS A 106 -17.00 7.01 11.79
C LYS A 106 -16.10 7.65 12.86
N LYS A 107 -14.86 7.17 12.98
CA LYS A 107 -13.87 7.64 13.97
C LYS A 107 -12.46 7.43 13.44
N TYR A 108 -11.50 8.07 14.09
CA TYR A 108 -10.08 7.86 13.81
C TYR A 108 -9.71 6.36 13.81
N THR A 109 -8.95 5.96 12.81
CA THR A 109 -8.42 4.62 12.63
C THR A 109 -6.89 4.68 12.58
N PRO A 110 -6.18 4.19 13.61
CA PRO A 110 -4.74 4.04 13.53
C PRO A 110 -4.32 3.17 12.35
N MET A 111 -3.17 3.48 11.74
CA MET A 111 -2.62 2.71 10.62
C MET A 111 -2.57 1.20 10.93
N ASP A 112 -2.08 0.82 12.11
CA ASP A 112 -2.00 -0.59 12.53
C ASP A 112 -3.38 -1.27 12.49
N THR A 113 -4.42 -0.56 12.92
CA THR A 113 -5.80 -1.08 12.90
C THR A 113 -6.30 -1.28 11.47
N SER A 114 -6.05 -0.32 10.57
CA SER A 114 -6.40 -0.46 9.15
C SER A 114 -5.63 -1.62 8.47
N PHE A 115 -4.33 -1.71 8.70
CA PHE A 115 -3.48 -2.70 8.04
C PHE A 115 -3.71 -4.12 8.57
N ARG A 116 -4.00 -4.32 9.87
CA ARG A 116 -4.44 -5.63 10.39
C ARG A 116 -5.74 -6.09 9.74
N PHE A 117 -6.72 -5.19 9.65
CA PHE A 117 -7.98 -5.49 8.99
C PHE A 117 -7.77 -5.91 7.51
N LEU A 118 -6.89 -5.22 6.79
CA LEU A 118 -6.54 -5.56 5.41
C LEU A 118 -5.75 -6.88 5.31
N GLU A 119 -4.81 -7.13 6.21
CA GLU A 119 -4.03 -8.38 6.31
C GLU A 119 -4.95 -9.59 6.57
N GLU A 120 -5.95 -9.44 7.45
CA GLU A 120 -6.94 -10.48 7.75
C GLU A 120 -7.89 -10.74 6.57
N LYS A 121 -8.30 -9.69 5.87
CA LYS A 121 -9.30 -9.79 4.79
C LYS A 121 -8.71 -10.26 3.46
N PHE A 122 -7.48 -9.86 3.14
CA PHE A 122 -6.86 -10.12 1.85
C PHE A 122 -5.61 -10.98 1.98
N LYS A 123 -5.38 -11.87 1.01
CA LYS A 123 -4.21 -12.77 1.02
C LYS A 123 -2.96 -12.05 0.52
N GLY A 124 -1.85 -12.21 1.24
CA GLY A 124 -0.55 -11.68 0.85
C GLY A 124 0.11 -12.43 -0.32
N PRO A 125 1.30 -11.99 -0.78
CA PRO A 125 2.12 -10.89 -0.23
C PRO A 125 1.45 -9.50 -0.36
N TYR A 126 1.83 -8.57 0.51
CA TYR A 126 1.18 -7.26 0.66
C TYR A 126 2.02 -6.12 0.08
N PHE A 127 1.38 -5.33 -0.79
CA PHE A 127 1.93 -4.10 -1.35
C PHE A 127 1.02 -2.94 -0.94
N VAL A 128 1.60 -1.78 -0.66
CA VAL A 128 0.82 -0.58 -0.33
C VAL A 128 1.25 0.57 -1.23
N TYR A 129 0.32 1.03 -2.06
CA TYR A 129 0.49 2.23 -2.86
C TYR A 129 0.06 3.46 -2.05
N VAL A 130 0.93 4.46 -2.02
CA VAL A 130 0.71 5.74 -1.34
C VAL A 130 1.39 6.86 -2.12
N THR A 131 0.89 8.10 -2.00
CA THR A 131 1.67 9.28 -2.39
C THR A 131 2.85 9.46 -1.44
N LEU A 132 3.91 10.17 -1.87
CA LEU A 132 5.02 10.52 -0.99
C LEU A 132 4.57 11.25 0.29
N ASP A 133 3.61 12.17 0.17
CA ASP A 133 3.09 12.91 1.32
C ASP A 133 2.45 11.98 2.35
N MET A 134 1.68 10.99 1.88
CA MET A 134 1.08 9.97 2.75
C MET A 134 2.16 9.04 3.31
N ALA A 135 3.12 8.59 2.50
CA ALA A 135 4.23 7.76 2.95
C ALA A 135 5.01 8.42 4.10
N ASN A 136 5.30 9.72 3.98
CA ASN A 136 5.95 10.52 5.02
C ASN A 136 5.13 10.56 6.31
N LYS A 137 3.81 10.76 6.19
CA LYS A 137 2.88 10.73 7.34
C LYS A 137 2.86 9.35 8.01
N LEU A 138 2.82 8.27 7.23
CA LEU A 138 2.88 6.91 7.77
C LEU A 138 4.19 6.67 8.52
N ALA A 139 5.31 7.09 7.94
CA ALA A 139 6.65 6.93 8.52
C ALA A 139 6.84 7.67 9.86
N ALA A 140 6.01 8.67 10.16
CA ALA A 140 6.03 9.37 11.45
C ALA A 140 5.41 8.55 12.60
N PHE A 141 4.65 7.49 12.32
CA PHE A 141 4.05 6.64 13.35
C PHE A 141 5.01 5.55 13.85
N ASN A 142 4.80 5.11 15.09
CA ASN A 142 5.61 4.06 15.72
C ASN A 142 5.41 2.69 15.07
N ASP A 143 4.19 2.39 14.63
CA ASP A 143 3.85 1.10 14.02
C ASP A 143 4.46 0.92 12.62
N PHE A 144 4.97 1.99 12.01
CA PHE A 144 5.60 1.94 10.69
C PHE A 144 6.73 0.89 10.62
N ASP A 145 7.57 0.83 11.66
CA ASP A 145 8.73 -0.09 11.71
C ASP A 145 8.32 -1.56 11.78
N ILE A 146 7.10 -1.84 12.26
CA ILE A 146 6.51 -3.18 12.28
C ILE A 146 6.01 -3.53 10.88
N TRP A 147 5.28 -2.59 10.26
CA TRP A 147 4.63 -2.83 8.97
C TRP A 147 5.60 -2.88 7.81
N ILE A 148 6.59 -1.99 7.74
CA ILE A 148 7.55 -1.93 6.63
C ILE A 148 8.39 -3.22 6.48
N LYS A 149 8.48 -4.02 7.55
CA LYS A 149 9.11 -5.36 7.53
C LYS A 149 8.22 -6.44 6.89
N LYS A 150 6.89 -6.26 6.93
CA LYS A 150 5.89 -7.21 6.45
C LYS A 150 5.41 -6.91 5.02
N LEU A 151 5.29 -5.63 4.67
CA LEU A 151 4.79 -5.18 3.37
C LEU A 151 5.91 -4.55 2.54
N ARG A 152 5.62 -4.31 1.25
CA ARG A 152 6.44 -3.48 0.36
C ARG A 152 5.65 -2.23 0.00
N LEU A 153 6.27 -1.05 0.12
CA LEU A 153 5.62 0.21 -0.26
C LEU A 153 5.91 0.53 -1.73
N CYS A 154 4.90 1.04 -2.44
CA CYS A 154 5.03 1.68 -3.73
C CYS A 154 4.70 3.16 -3.53
N VAL A 155 5.70 4.03 -3.66
CA VAL A 155 5.58 5.45 -3.33
C VAL A 155 5.48 6.27 -4.60
N ASP A 156 4.32 6.87 -4.84
CA ASP A 156 4.10 7.81 -5.94
C ASP A 156 4.78 9.14 -5.65
N MET A 157 5.82 9.40 -6.43
CA MET A 157 6.66 10.60 -6.33
C MET A 157 6.10 11.76 -7.15
N THR A 158 5.15 11.51 -8.06
CA THR A 158 4.62 12.52 -8.98
C THR A 158 3.53 13.38 -8.35
N SER A 159 2.74 12.80 -7.45
CA SER A 159 1.61 13.46 -6.79
C SER A 159 2.02 14.13 -5.45
N ALA A 160 3.31 14.42 -5.28
CA ALA A 160 3.87 14.90 -4.02
C ALA A 160 3.88 16.43 -3.92
N THR A 161 3.55 16.97 -2.74
CA THR A 161 3.72 18.41 -2.45
C THR A 161 5.11 18.74 -1.90
N THR A 162 5.87 17.72 -1.50
CA THR A 162 7.26 17.84 -1.04
C THR A 162 8.16 16.83 -1.74
N SER A 163 9.43 17.19 -1.95
CA SER A 163 10.47 16.26 -2.40
C SER A 163 11.23 15.61 -1.24
N LYS A 164 10.96 16.01 0.01
CA LYS A 164 11.70 15.54 1.18
C LYS A 164 11.17 14.20 1.67
N LEU A 165 12.06 13.23 1.82
CA LEU A 165 11.77 11.95 2.46
C LEU A 165 11.87 12.05 3.98
N HIS A 166 10.99 11.34 4.68
CA HIS A 166 11.11 11.12 6.11
C HIS A 166 12.36 10.25 6.40
N PRO A 167 13.14 10.52 7.48
CA PRO A 167 14.36 9.75 7.77
C PRO A 167 14.14 8.24 7.87
N LYS A 168 12.97 7.80 8.37
CA LYS A 168 12.63 6.37 8.39
C LYS A 168 12.49 5.78 6.98
N LEU A 169 11.90 6.51 6.02
CA LEU A 169 11.84 6.07 4.62
C LEU A 169 13.25 6.00 4.00
N GLU A 170 14.10 6.99 4.27
CA GLU A 170 15.50 6.97 3.81
C GLU A 170 16.27 5.75 4.34
N SER A 171 16.09 5.44 5.64
CA SER A 171 16.72 4.27 6.27
C SER A 171 16.16 2.92 5.80
N THR A 172 14.98 2.91 5.17
CA THR A 172 14.27 1.69 4.72
C THR A 172 14.08 1.63 3.21
N THR A 173 14.92 2.30 2.43
CA THR A 173 14.90 2.31 0.95
C THR A 173 14.87 0.93 0.30
N HIS A 174 15.42 -0.09 0.93
CA HIS A 174 15.34 -1.49 0.47
C HIS A 174 13.95 -2.14 0.61
N ARG A 175 12.97 -1.44 1.21
CA ARG A 175 11.60 -1.92 1.49
C ARG A 175 10.52 -1.15 0.74
N TRP A 176 10.90 -0.18 -0.07
CA TRP A 176 9.96 0.60 -0.88
C TRP A 176 10.53 0.93 -2.24
N ASP A 177 9.65 1.05 -3.23
CA ASP A 177 10.01 1.44 -4.59
C ASP A 177 9.34 2.77 -4.92
N ALA A 178 10.08 3.65 -5.58
CA ALA A 178 9.50 4.83 -6.21
C ALA A 178 8.71 4.37 -7.45
N VAL A 179 7.49 4.88 -7.59
CA VAL A 179 6.66 4.69 -8.78
C VAL A 179 6.32 6.04 -9.38
N THR A 180 6.32 6.11 -10.70
CA THR A 180 6.10 7.32 -11.51
C THR A 180 4.99 7.05 -12.51
#